data_AF-A0A931AMB3-F1
#
_entry.id   AF-A0A931AMB3-F1
#
_cell.length_a   1.000
_cell.length_b   1.000
_cell.length_c   1.000
_cell.angle_alpha   90.00
_cell.angle_beta   90.00
_cell.angle_gamma   90.00
#
_symmetry.space_group_name_H-M   'P 1'
#
loop_
_entity.id
_entity.type
_entity.pdbx_description
1 polymer ?
#
loop_
_entity_poly.entity_id
_entity_poly.type
_entity_poly.pdbx_seq_one_letter_code
_entity_poly.pdbx_strand_id
1 'polypeptide(L)'
;PAPQGQVADWINQAISILKANGVPADKMNPNDIYLIIKKESGGNPHAINNWDSNAANGTPSKGLMQTIDPTFDAYKLPGHGNIYDPVDNIIAAVRYAVSRYGSISNVPGVVGTKTGSGYQGY
;
A
#
# COMPACT_ATOMS: atom_id res chain seq x y z
N PRO A 1 -4.93 -6.37 14.52
CA PRO A 1 -4.07 -5.30 13.96
C PRO A 1 -2.67 -5.36 14.59
N ALA A 2 -1.62 -5.10 13.80
CA ALA A 2 -0.26 -5.06 14.29
C ALA A 2 0.03 -3.76 15.07
N PRO A 3 0.91 -3.78 16.10
CA PRO A 3 1.37 -2.56 16.75
C PRO A 3 2.09 -1.62 15.79
N GLN A 4 2.10 -0.32 16.09
CA GLN A 4 2.73 0.70 15.23
C GLN A 4 4.21 0.41 14.92
N GLY A 5 4.98 -0.09 15.90
CA GLY A 5 6.39 -0.45 15.69
C GLY A 5 6.56 -1.53 14.64
N GLN A 6 5.73 -2.58 14.68
CA GLN A 6 5.79 -3.68 13.71
C GLN A 6 5.39 -3.21 12.30
N VAL A 7 4.41 -2.31 12.18
CA VAL A 7 4.07 -1.69 10.90
C VAL A 7 5.24 -0.86 10.35
N ALA A 8 5.93 -0.11 11.21
CA ALA A 8 7.10 0.66 10.81
C ALA A 8 8.24 -0.25 10.31
N ASP A 9 8.46 -1.41 10.93
CA ASP A 9 9.46 -2.38 10.48
C ASP A 9 9.16 -2.90 9.07
N TRP A 10 7.91 -3.28 8.80
CA TRP A 10 7.49 -3.70 7.45
C TRP A 10 7.65 -2.59 6.40
N ILE A 11 7.29 -1.35 6.75
CA ILE A 11 7.48 -0.20 5.85
C ILE A 11 8.97 -0.01 5.54
N ASN A 12 9.83 -0.03 6.56
CA ASN A 12 11.27 0.14 6.39
C ASN A 12 11.88 -0.98 5.54
N GLN A 13 11.46 -2.22 5.76
CA GLN A 13 11.90 -3.37 4.96
C GLN A 13 11.47 -3.23 3.49
N ALA A 14 10.21 -2.90 3.24
CA ALA A 14 9.70 -2.68 1.88
C ALA A 14 10.45 -1.53 1.17
N ILE A 15 10.67 -0.40 1.85
CA ILE A 15 11.45 0.73 1.31
C ILE A 15 12.87 0.30 0.96
N SER A 16 13.52 -0.51 1.80
CA SER A 16 14.87 -1.03 1.53
C SER A 16 14.89 -1.87 0.25
N ILE A 17 13.93 -2.79 0.10
CA ILE A 17 13.81 -3.65 -1.08
C ILE A 17 13.51 -2.82 -2.33
N LEU A 18 12.60 -1.85 -2.23
CA LEU A 18 12.22 -0.98 -3.34
C LEU A 18 13.40 -0.10 -3.81
N LYS A 19 14.20 0.44 -2.88
CA LYS A 19 15.45 1.16 -3.20
C LYS A 19 16.43 0.28 -3.96
N ALA A 20 16.64 -0.95 -3.48
CA ALA A 20 17.52 -1.92 -4.15
C ALA A 20 17.03 -2.28 -5.56
N ASN A 21 15.73 -2.15 -5.82
CA ASN A 21 15.10 -2.37 -7.13
C ASN A 21 14.88 -1.07 -7.93
N GLY A 22 15.55 0.03 -7.57
CA GLY A 22 15.60 1.25 -8.37
C GLY A 22 14.43 2.22 -8.19
N VAL A 23 13.56 2.01 -7.19
CA VAL A 23 12.51 2.99 -6.87
C VAL A 23 13.13 4.17 -6.10
N PRO A 24 13.01 5.42 -6.58
CA PRO A 24 13.65 6.56 -5.93
C PRO A 24 13.07 6.85 -4.55
N ALA A 25 13.95 7.17 -3.58
CA ALA A 25 13.58 7.34 -2.18
C ALA A 25 12.58 8.48 -1.93
N ASP A 26 12.64 9.54 -2.73
CA ASP A 26 11.72 10.69 -2.67
C ASP A 26 10.29 10.34 -3.08
N LYS A 27 10.07 9.15 -3.67
CA LYS A 27 8.74 8.68 -4.06
C LYS A 27 8.02 7.85 -2.99
N MET A 28 8.70 7.50 -1.90
CA MET A 28 8.27 6.47 -0.95
C MET A 28 8.28 7.00 0.50
N ASN A 29 7.64 8.14 0.74
CA ASN A 29 7.60 8.72 2.08
C ASN A 29 6.97 7.72 3.10
N PRO A 30 7.72 7.28 4.14
CA PRO A 30 7.26 6.24 5.07
C PRO A 30 6.04 6.67 5.89
N ASN A 31 5.90 7.96 6.20
CA ASN A 31 4.74 8.47 6.96
C ASN A 31 3.47 8.43 6.10
N ASP A 32 3.59 8.68 4.80
CA ASP A 32 2.47 8.58 3.87
C ASP A 32 2.03 7.13 3.67
N ILE A 33 2.98 6.19 3.59
CA ILE A 33 2.69 4.74 3.56
C ILE A 33 1.97 4.34 4.86
N TYR A 34 2.50 4.73 6.02
CA TYR A 34 1.88 4.44 7.31
C TYR A 34 0.46 5.01 7.41
N LEU A 35 0.24 6.23 6.92
CA LEU A 35 -1.06 6.86 6.89
C LEU A 35 -2.08 6.05 6.08
N ILE A 36 -1.69 5.57 4.89
CA ILE A 36 -2.53 4.70 4.07
C ILE A 36 -2.85 3.43 4.85
N ILE A 37 -1.86 2.70 5.38
CA ILE A 37 -2.08 1.46 6.15
C ILE A 37 -3.04 1.67 7.31
N LYS A 38 -2.88 2.77 8.05
CA LYS A 38 -3.73 3.10 9.19
C LYS A 38 -5.18 3.33 8.76
N LYS A 39 -5.41 3.91 7.57
CA LYS A 39 -6.75 4.20 7.05
C LYS A 39 -7.40 3.00 6.37
N GLU A 40 -6.62 2.23 5.63
CA GLU A 40 -7.09 1.12 4.79
C GLU A 40 -7.34 -0.16 5.58
N SER A 41 -6.38 -0.56 6.42
CA SER A 41 -6.44 -1.86 7.12
C SER A 41 -6.35 -1.74 8.64
N GLY A 42 -6.06 -0.53 9.15
CA GLY A 42 -5.70 -0.33 10.55
C GLY A 42 -4.44 -1.07 10.98
N GLY A 43 -3.60 -1.51 10.02
CA GLY A 43 -2.43 -2.36 10.29
C GLY A 43 -2.74 -3.85 10.34
N ASN A 44 -3.81 -4.34 9.71
CA ASN A 44 -4.11 -5.76 9.60
C ASN A 44 -3.65 -6.35 8.24
N PRO A 45 -2.60 -7.20 8.19
CA PRO A 45 -2.12 -7.81 6.95
C PRO A 45 -3.13 -8.76 6.28
N HIS A 46 -4.16 -9.21 7.00
CA HIS A 46 -5.21 -10.07 6.47
C HIS A 46 -6.55 -9.33 6.30
N ALA A 47 -6.53 -7.99 6.22
CA ALA A 47 -7.72 -7.22 5.92
C ALA A 47 -8.25 -7.56 4.51
N ILE A 48 -9.57 -7.74 4.38
CA ILE A 48 -10.26 -7.99 3.12
C ILE A 48 -11.50 -7.11 3.08
N ASN A 49 -11.64 -6.28 2.05
CA ASN A 49 -12.86 -5.54 1.79
C ASN A 49 -13.78 -6.37 0.88
N ASN A 50 -14.97 -6.73 1.37
CA ASN A 50 -15.94 -7.55 0.64
C ASN A 50 -17.17 -6.77 0.18
N TRP A 51 -17.21 -5.45 0.36
CA TRP A 51 -18.44 -4.67 0.20
C TRP A 51 -18.39 -3.66 -0.95
N ASP A 52 -17.21 -3.43 -1.54
CA ASP A 52 -17.04 -2.46 -2.63
C ASP A 52 -17.29 -3.08 -4.03
N SER A 53 -17.18 -2.24 -5.07
CA SER A 53 -17.33 -2.69 -6.45
C SER A 53 -16.30 -3.72 -6.87
N ASN A 54 -15.10 -3.69 -6.29
CA ASN A 54 -14.05 -4.67 -6.60
C ASN A 54 -14.43 -6.05 -6.04
N ALA A 55 -14.97 -6.09 -4.82
CA ALA A 55 -15.51 -7.32 -4.23
C ALA A 55 -16.69 -7.88 -5.03
N ALA A 56 -17.62 -7.02 -5.47
CA ALA A 56 -18.72 -7.42 -6.35
C ALA A 56 -18.23 -7.99 -7.70
N ASN A 57 -17.09 -7.49 -8.20
CA ASN A 57 -16.42 -7.98 -9.41
C ASN A 57 -15.51 -9.20 -9.16
N GLY A 58 -15.47 -9.75 -7.93
CA GLY A 58 -14.70 -10.94 -7.59
C GLY A 58 -13.21 -10.71 -7.32
N THR A 59 -12.75 -9.45 -7.25
CA THR A 59 -11.35 -9.10 -6.97
C THR A 59 -11.28 -8.17 -5.75
N PRO A 60 -11.66 -8.63 -4.55
CA PRO A 60 -11.69 -7.78 -3.36
C PRO A 60 -10.31 -7.20 -3.02
N SER A 61 -10.30 -6.01 -2.43
CA SER A 61 -9.09 -5.37 -1.90
C SER A 61 -8.58 -6.12 -0.67
N LYS A 62 -7.26 -6.34 -0.61
CA LYS A 62 -6.60 -7.21 0.39
C LYS A 62 -5.33 -6.61 0.97
N GLY A 63 -5.02 -7.01 2.19
CA GLY A 63 -3.75 -6.72 2.84
C GLY A 63 -3.65 -5.32 3.43
N LEU A 64 -2.44 -4.94 3.84
CA LEU A 64 -2.17 -3.71 4.57
C LEU A 64 -2.60 -2.44 3.82
N MET A 65 -2.37 -2.43 2.50
CA MET A 65 -2.61 -1.32 1.59
C MET A 65 -3.90 -1.51 0.78
N GLN A 66 -4.73 -2.51 1.12
CA GLN A 66 -5.99 -2.80 0.42
C GLN A 66 -5.85 -2.89 -1.11
N THR A 67 -4.86 -3.67 -1.56
CA THR A 67 -4.55 -3.89 -2.98
C THR A 67 -5.40 -5.02 -3.56
N ILE A 68 -5.91 -4.87 -4.79
CA ILE A 68 -6.61 -5.92 -5.53
C ILE A 68 -5.63 -6.86 -6.27
N ASP A 69 -6.02 -8.11 -6.52
CA ASP A 69 -5.12 -9.10 -7.15
C ASP A 69 -4.53 -8.65 -8.49
N PRO A 70 -5.29 -8.07 -9.44
CA PRO A 70 -4.72 -7.64 -10.73
C PRO A 70 -3.61 -6.59 -10.57
N THR A 71 -3.78 -5.66 -9.62
CA THR A 71 -2.76 -4.65 -9.34
C THR A 71 -1.57 -5.26 -8.61
N PHE A 72 -1.81 -6.16 -7.64
CA PHE A 72 -0.73 -6.85 -6.96
C PHE A 72 0.15 -7.63 -7.96
N ASP A 73 -0.47 -8.40 -8.86
CA ASP A 73 0.25 -9.21 -9.84
C ASP A 73 1.03 -8.37 -10.86
N ALA A 74 0.50 -7.21 -11.26
CA ALA A 74 1.20 -6.30 -12.18
C ALA A 74 2.39 -5.57 -11.53
N TYR A 75 2.35 -5.33 -10.21
CA TYR A 75 3.30 -4.47 -9.51
C TYR A 75 4.14 -5.16 -8.44
N LYS A 76 3.97 -6.46 -8.21
CA LYS A 76 4.87 -7.25 -7.35
C LYS A 76 6.26 -7.39 -7.94
N LEU A 77 7.25 -7.57 -7.07
CA LEU A 77 8.62 -7.90 -7.46
C LEU A 77 8.80 -9.43 -7.55
N PRO A 78 9.76 -9.93 -8.36
CA PRO A 78 10.14 -11.34 -8.31
C PRO A 78 10.51 -11.76 -6.88
N GLY A 79 9.99 -12.89 -6.41
CA GLY A 79 10.17 -13.36 -5.03
C GLY A 79 9.18 -12.78 -4.01
N HIS A 80 8.33 -11.82 -4.40
CA HIS A 80 7.34 -11.15 -3.54
C HIS A 80 5.91 -11.48 -4.00
N GLY A 81 5.52 -12.75 -3.85
CA GLY A 81 4.30 -13.30 -4.46
C GLY A 81 3.06 -13.36 -3.56
N ASN A 82 3.15 -12.95 -2.30
CA ASN A 82 2.07 -13.14 -1.33
C ASN A 82 1.35 -11.83 -1.00
N ILE A 83 0.12 -11.66 -1.48
CA ILE A 83 -0.67 -10.43 -1.24
C ILE A 83 -0.98 -10.15 0.24
N TYR A 84 -0.93 -11.16 1.10
CA TYR A 84 -1.11 -11.04 2.55
C TYR A 84 0.20 -10.91 3.31
N ASP A 85 1.35 -11.10 2.65
CA ASP A 85 2.62 -10.72 3.24
C ASP A 85 2.67 -9.18 3.32
N PRO A 86 2.90 -8.62 4.51
CA PRO A 86 2.85 -7.18 4.71
C PRO A 86 3.89 -6.42 3.87
N VAL A 87 5.07 -7.01 3.65
CA VAL A 87 6.15 -6.39 2.87
C VAL A 87 5.82 -6.45 1.39
N ASP A 88 5.38 -7.60 0.88
CA ASP A 88 4.98 -7.78 -0.51
C ASP A 88 3.82 -6.84 -0.89
N ASN A 89 2.82 -6.72 -0.01
CA ASN A 89 1.67 -5.85 -0.23
C ASN A 89 2.09 -4.37 -0.31
N ILE A 90 3.00 -3.92 0.57
CA ILE A 90 3.56 -2.56 0.51
C ILE A 90 4.38 -2.37 -0.77
N ILE A 91 5.21 -3.34 -1.17
CA ILE A 91 6.01 -3.29 -2.41
C ILE A 91 5.11 -3.04 -3.62
N ALA A 92 4.06 -3.85 -3.80
CA ALA A 92 3.17 -3.73 -4.94
C ALA A 92 2.40 -2.40 -4.92
N ALA A 93 1.84 -2.01 -3.77
CA ALA A 93 1.08 -0.76 -3.63
C ALA A 93 1.94 0.48 -3.91
N VAL A 94 3.18 0.53 -3.40
CA VAL A 94 4.09 1.65 -3.65
C VAL A 94 4.46 1.72 -5.13
N ARG A 95 4.79 0.59 -5.77
CA ARG A 95 5.12 0.58 -7.21
C ARG A 95 3.93 1.03 -8.07
N TYR A 96 2.72 0.61 -7.73
CA TYR A 96 1.51 1.12 -8.36
C TYR A 96 1.36 2.63 -8.16
N ALA A 97 1.49 3.13 -6.92
CA ALA A 97 1.33 4.55 -6.62
C ALA A 97 2.36 5.42 -7.36
N VAL A 98 3.61 4.96 -7.44
CA VAL A 98 4.67 5.63 -8.21
C VAL A 98 4.34 5.64 -9.71
N SER A 99 3.90 4.52 -10.26
CA SER A 99 3.51 4.42 -11.67
C SER A 99 2.32 5.33 -12.01
N ARG A 100 1.30 5.33 -11.15
CA ARG A 100 0.00 5.99 -11.41
C ARG A 100 -0.06 7.47 -11.03
N TYR A 101 0.66 7.86 -9.98
CA TYR A 101 0.59 9.21 -9.38
C TYR A 101 1.97 9.88 -9.26
N GLY A 102 3.05 9.19 -9.64
CA GLY A 102 4.43 9.70 -9.56
C GLY A 102 5.08 9.57 -8.18
N SER A 103 4.30 9.44 -7.09
CA SER A 103 4.79 9.19 -5.73
C SER A 103 3.66 8.68 -4.82
N ILE A 104 4.01 8.05 -3.69
CA ILE A 104 3.03 7.72 -2.65
C ILE A 104 2.36 8.97 -2.06
N SER A 105 3.09 10.09 -2.02
CA SER A 105 2.60 11.36 -1.48
C SER A 105 1.52 12.00 -2.34
N ASN A 106 1.42 11.59 -3.61
CA ASN A 106 0.45 12.09 -4.59
C ASN A 106 -0.82 11.22 -4.67
N VAL A 107 -0.91 10.15 -3.89
CA VAL A 107 -2.14 9.34 -3.79
C VAL A 107 -3.28 10.25 -3.29
N PRO A 108 -4.47 10.25 -3.93
CA PRO A 108 -5.56 11.15 -3.56
C PRO A 108 -5.92 11.15 -2.08
N GLY A 109 -5.90 9.99 -1.41
CA GLY A 109 -6.12 9.90 0.03
C GLY A 109 -5.10 10.64 0.88
N VAL A 110 -3.83 10.51 0.51
CA VAL A 110 -2.73 11.21 1.19
C VAL A 110 -2.85 12.72 0.95
N VAL A 111 -3.09 13.13 -0.31
CA VAL A 111 -3.28 14.54 -0.65
C VAL A 111 -4.46 15.13 0.13
N GLY A 112 -5.62 14.47 0.11
CA GLY A 112 -6.84 14.93 0.78
C GLY A 112 -6.70 15.05 2.31
N THR A 113 -5.92 14.16 2.94
CA THR A 113 -5.57 14.33 4.37
C THR A 113 -4.66 15.53 4.63
N LYS A 114 -3.72 15.83 3.72
CA LYS A 114 -2.80 16.97 3.87
C LYS A 114 -3.48 18.31 3.60
N THR A 115 -4.47 18.36 2.71
CA THR A 115 -5.20 19.58 2.34
C THR A 115 -6.44 19.84 3.18
N GLY A 116 -6.77 18.95 4.14
CA GLY A 116 -7.96 19.07 4.98
C GLY A 116 -9.28 18.70 4.29
N SER A 117 -9.22 18.11 3.09
CA SER A 117 -10.40 17.71 2.30
C SER A 117 -10.95 16.32 2.68
N GLY A 118 -10.25 15.58 3.55
CA GLY A 118 -10.61 14.22 3.98
C GLY A 118 -9.85 13.13 3.22
N TYR A 119 -9.77 11.92 3.78
CA TYR A 119 -9.10 10.77 3.16
C TYR A 119 -10.02 10.10 2.13
N GLN A 120 -9.53 9.88 0.91
CA GLN A 120 -10.15 9.02 -0.09
C GLN A 120 -9.27 7.78 -0.30
N GLY A 121 -9.87 6.59 -0.25
CA GLY A 121 -9.14 5.32 -0.30
C GLY A 121 -8.30 5.11 -1.56
N TYR A 122 -7.42 4.13 -1.46
CA TYR A 122 -6.61 3.58 -2.56
C TYR A 122 -7.46 2.93 -3.66
#